data_AF-A0A2A9CKF8-F1
#
_entry.id   AF-A0A2A9CKF8-F1
#
_cell.length_a   1.000
_cell.length_b   1.000
_cell.length_c   1.000
_cell.angle_alpha   90.00
_cell.angle_beta   90.00
_cell.angle_gamma   90.00
#
_symmetry.space_group_name_H-M   'P 1'
#
loop_
_entity.id
_entity.type
_entity.pdbx_description
1 polymer ?
#
loop_
_entity_poly.entity_id
_entity_poly.type
_entity_poly.pdbx_seq_one_letter_code
_entity_poly.pdbx_strand_id
1 'polypeptide(L)'
;MTSLLSTVSTICIVIIAISTLFLLYRAIKGPSNPDRAVALDTIGINLMAIAGILAIKLETEYFNDIILLIGILAFIGTVAIAKFLEKGVIIERSRD
;
A
#
# COMPACT_ATOMS: atom_id res chain seq x y z
N MET A 1 -11.35 20.27 -20.24
CA MET A 1 -11.04 19.99 -18.81
C MET A 1 -11.02 18.49 -18.53
N THR A 2 -12.07 17.74 -18.92
CA THR A 2 -12.18 16.28 -18.74
C THR A 2 -11.15 15.46 -19.51
N SER A 3 -10.76 15.88 -20.71
CA SER A 3 -9.73 15.21 -21.54
C SER A 3 -8.33 15.26 -20.91
N LEU A 4 -7.97 16.40 -20.33
CA LEU A 4 -6.70 16.57 -19.61
C LEU A 4 -6.70 15.70 -18.36
N LEU A 5 -7.75 15.77 -17.54
CA LEU A 5 -7.88 14.98 -16.32
C LEU A 5 -7.79 13.47 -16.62
N SER A 6 -8.54 12.98 -17.61
CA SER A 6 -8.51 11.57 -18.01
C SER A 6 -7.12 11.10 -18.47
N THR A 7 -6.43 11.94 -19.26
CA THR A 7 -5.06 11.64 -19.72
C THR A 7 -4.08 11.57 -18.54
N VAL A 8 -4.10 12.57 -17.66
CA VAL A 8 -3.21 12.63 -16.48
C VAL A 8 -3.49 11.46 -15.54
N SER A 9 -4.75 11.19 -15.19
CA SER A 9 -5.13 10.06 -14.33
C SER A 9 -4.67 8.73 -14.91
N THR A 10 -4.76 8.54 -16.22
CA THR A 10 -4.29 7.30 -16.87
C THR A 10 -2.77 7.18 -16.82
N ILE A 11 -2.03 8.27 -17.05
CA ILE A 11 -0.57 8.31 -16.90
C ILE A 11 -0.17 7.98 -15.46
N CYS A 12 -0.84 8.57 -14.46
CA CYS A 12 -0.59 8.27 -13.05
C CYS A 12 -0.81 6.79 -12.74
N ILE A 13 -1.91 6.19 -13.18
CA ILE A 13 -2.19 4.75 -12.97
C ILE A 13 -1.10 3.89 -13.60
N VAL A 14 -0.65 4.20 -14.81
CA VAL A 14 0.43 3.45 -15.49
C VAL A 14 1.74 3.54 -14.70
N ILE A 15 2.12 4.73 -14.24
CA ILE A 15 3.34 4.93 -13.44
C ILE A 15 3.24 4.18 -12.12
N ILE A 16 2.10 4.24 -11.43
CA ILE A 16 1.88 3.53 -10.16
C ILE A 16 1.88 2.01 -10.39
N ALA A 17 1.34 1.51 -11.50
CA ALA A 17 1.38 0.10 -11.85
C ALA A 17 2.83 -0.37 -12.05
N ILE A 18 3.64 0.39 -12.78
CA ILE A 18 5.08 0.11 -12.96
C ILE A 18 5.83 0.14 -11.62
N SER A 19 5.57 1.16 -10.79
CA SER A 19 6.12 1.25 -9.44
C SER A 19 5.77 0.02 -8.59
N THR A 20 4.51 -0.42 -8.66
CA THR A 20 4.02 -1.60 -7.94
C THR A 20 4.71 -2.88 -8.41
N LEU A 21 5.00 -3.03 -9.71
CA LEU A 21 5.79 -4.17 -10.22
C LEU A 21 7.22 -4.19 -9.65
N PHE A 22 7.89 -3.04 -9.59
CA PHE A 22 9.21 -2.96 -8.96
C PHE A 22 9.17 -3.25 -7.46
N LEU A 23 8.15 -2.78 -6.76
CA LEU A 23 7.96 -3.08 -5.34
C LEU A 23 7.63 -4.55 -5.10
N LEU A 24 6.84 -5.20 -5.96
CA LEU A 24 6.59 -6.63 -5.90
C LEU A 24 7.88 -7.42 -6.07
N TYR A 25 8.72 -7.04 -7.02
CA TYR A 25 10.06 -7.61 -7.17
C TYR A 25 10.89 -7.45 -5.89
N ARG A 26 10.89 -6.26 -5.28
CA ARG A 26 11.62 -5.98 -4.03
C ARG A 26 11.04 -6.71 -2.82
N ALA A 27 9.72 -6.92 -2.76
CA ALA A 27 9.08 -7.71 -1.71
C ALA A 27 9.51 -9.19 -1.78
N ILE A 28 9.67 -9.73 -2.98
CA ILE A 28 10.06 -11.14 -3.18
C ILE A 28 11.58 -11.34 -3.06
N LYS A 29 12.41 -10.48 -3.67
CA LYS A 29 13.88 -10.64 -3.71
C LYS A 29 14.65 -9.64 -2.83
N GLY A 30 13.98 -8.97 -1.90
CA GLY A 30 14.62 -8.02 -0.99
C GLY A 30 15.71 -8.69 -0.14
N PRO A 31 16.88 -8.05 0.06
CA PRO A 31 18.02 -8.64 0.74
C PRO A 31 17.81 -8.78 2.26
N SER A 32 17.06 -7.86 2.87
CA SER A 32 16.74 -7.90 4.30
C SER A 32 15.22 -8.03 4.53
N ASN A 33 14.83 -8.63 5.66
CA ASN A 33 13.42 -8.71 6.05
C ASN A 33 12.75 -7.33 6.22
N PRO A 34 13.43 -6.31 6.82
CA PRO A 34 12.91 -4.95 6.84
C PRO A 34 12.65 -4.37 5.44
N ASP A 35 13.53 -4.59 4.46
CA ASP A 35 13.34 -4.07 3.10
C ASP A 35 12.08 -4.64 2.43
N ARG A 36 11.80 -5.92 2.69
CA ARG A 36 10.60 -6.61 2.19
C ARG A 36 9.34 -6.09 2.87
N ALA A 37 9.41 -5.81 4.18
CA ALA A 37 8.31 -5.22 4.94
C ALA A 37 7.96 -3.81 4.43
N VAL A 38 8.96 -2.95 4.22
CA VAL A 38 8.74 -1.60 3.69
C VAL A 38 8.22 -1.65 2.24
N ALA A 39 8.70 -2.60 1.43
CA ALA A 39 8.16 -2.79 0.08
C ALA A 39 6.67 -3.16 0.10
N LEU A 40 6.24 -4.04 1.01
CA LEU A 40 4.84 -4.41 1.20
C LEU A 40 3.98 -3.22 1.65
N ASP A 41 4.45 -2.42 2.59
CA ASP A 41 3.75 -1.20 3.04
C ASP A 41 3.56 -0.20 1.89
N THR A 42 4.61 0.00 1.09
CA THR A 42 4.57 0.90 -0.07
C THR A 42 3.59 0.40 -1.14
N ILE A 43 3.44 -0.92 -1.31
CA ILE A 43 2.42 -1.49 -2.21
C ILE A 43 1.01 -1.10 -1.72
N GLY A 44 0.76 -1.14 -0.42
CA GLY A 44 -0.51 -0.68 0.17
C GLY A 44 -0.82 0.78 -0.17
N ILE A 45 0.18 1.66 -0.09
CA ILE A 45 0.05 3.08 -0.48
C ILE A 45 -0.25 3.23 -1.97
N ASN A 46 0.42 2.46 -2.83
CA ASN A 46 0.14 2.47 -4.27
C ASN A 46 -1.31 2.02 -4.57
N LEU A 47 -1.83 1.04 -3.84
CA LEU A 47 -3.23 0.61 -3.93
C LEU A 47 -4.19 1.73 -3.52
N MET A 48 -3.92 2.44 -2.42
CA MET A 48 -4.70 3.62 -2.02
C MET A 48 -4.70 4.70 -3.12
N ALA A 49 -3.54 4.97 -3.73
CA ALA A 49 -3.42 5.96 -4.80
C ALA A 49 -4.23 5.58 -6.04
N ILE A 50 -4.21 4.31 -6.46
CA ILE A 50 -5.03 3.81 -7.58
C ILE A 50 -6.51 3.95 -7.25
N ALA A 51 -6.94 3.54 -6.04
CA ALA A 51 -8.33 3.66 -5.61
C ALA A 51 -8.80 5.12 -5.61
N GLY A 52 -7.97 6.07 -5.14
CA GLY A 52 -8.29 7.50 -5.18
C GLY A 52 -8.42 8.06 -6.60
N ILE A 53 -7.53 7.66 -7.51
CA ILE A 53 -7.64 8.07 -8.92
C ILE A 53 -8.90 7.49 -9.57
N LEU A 54 -9.25 6.24 -9.24
CA LEU A 54 -10.50 5.61 -9.71
C LEU A 54 -11.75 6.33 -9.17
N ALA A 55 -11.72 6.74 -7.90
CA ALA A 55 -12.78 7.54 -7.29
C ALA A 55 -13.07 8.82 -8.10
N ILE A 56 -12.00 9.53 -8.48
CA ILE A 56 -12.08 10.74 -9.30
C ILE A 56 -12.62 10.41 -10.70
N LYS A 57 -12.15 9.34 -11.35
CA LYS A 57 -12.60 8.96 -12.71
C LYS A 57 -14.05 8.49 -12.76
N LEU A 58 -14.54 7.87 -11.69
CA LEU A 58 -15.89 7.33 -11.58
C LEU A 58 -16.87 8.31 -10.90
N GLU A 59 -16.39 9.50 -10.53
CA GLU A 59 -17.17 10.55 -9.86
C GLU A 59 -17.95 10.00 -8.65
N THR A 60 -17.26 9.19 -7.83
CA THR A 60 -17.90 8.49 -6.72
C THR A 60 -17.05 8.50 -5.45
N GLU A 61 -17.72 8.62 -4.31
CA GLU A 61 -17.10 8.65 -2.99
C GLU A 61 -16.96 7.26 -2.35
N TYR A 62 -17.56 6.21 -2.95
CA TYR A 62 -17.54 4.85 -2.38
C TYR A 62 -16.12 4.26 -2.20
N PHE A 63 -15.13 4.79 -2.92
CA PHE A 63 -13.73 4.38 -2.75
C PHE A 63 -13.07 4.97 -1.51
N ASN A 64 -13.62 6.03 -0.90
CA ASN A 64 -13.01 6.67 0.27
C ASN A 64 -12.94 5.72 1.46
N ASP A 65 -13.99 4.94 1.69
CA ASP A 65 -14.03 3.93 2.75
C ASP A 65 -13.00 2.81 2.49
N ILE A 66 -12.83 2.43 1.22
CA ILE A 66 -11.84 1.42 0.80
C ILE A 66 -10.42 1.95 1.02
N ILE A 67 -10.15 3.20 0.66
CA ILE A 67 -8.85 3.86 0.87
C ILE A 67 -8.51 3.92 2.36
N LEU A 68 -9.47 4.32 3.19
CA LEU A 68 -9.31 4.37 4.64
C LEU A 68 -9.02 2.97 5.21
N LEU A 69 -9.80 1.97 4.79
CA LEU A 69 -9.62 0.57 5.21
C LEU A 69 -8.22 0.05 4.83
N ILE A 70 -7.78 0.27 3.60
CA ILE A 70 -6.43 -0.13 3.14
C ILE A 70 -5.37 0.56 3.99
N GLY A 71 -5.52 1.86 4.28
CA GLY A 71 -4.56 2.61 5.10
C GLY A 71 -4.45 2.06 6.52
N ILE A 72 -5.57 1.77 7.17
CA ILE A 72 -5.60 1.19 8.52
C ILE A 72 -4.94 -0.20 8.52
N LEU A 73 -5.30 -1.05 7.56
CA LEU A 73 -4.76 -2.42 7.46
C LEU A 73 -3.27 -2.43 7.15
N ALA A 74 -2.81 -1.57 6.23
CA ALA A 74 -1.40 -1.44 5.89
C ALA A 74 -0.58 -0.99 7.12
N PHE A 75 -1.05 0.04 7.83
CA PHE A 75 -0.40 0.51 9.04
C PHE A 75 -0.31 -0.58 10.13
N ILE A 76 -1.43 -1.25 10.42
CA ILE A 76 -1.46 -2.35 11.41
C ILE A 76 -0.50 -3.48 10.99
N GLY A 77 -0.48 -3.84 9.71
CA GLY A 77 0.43 -4.84 9.16
C GLY A 77 1.90 -4.45 9.37
N THR A 78 2.25 -3.21 9.07
CA THR A 78 3.63 -2.69 9.22
C THR A 78 4.06 -2.68 10.68
N VAL A 79 3.20 -2.25 11.62
CA VAL A 79 3.48 -2.32 13.06
C VAL A 79 3.65 -3.76 13.54
N ALA A 80 2.80 -4.69 13.08
CA ALA A 80 2.90 -6.10 13.45
C ALA A 80 4.21 -6.72 12.94
N ILE A 81 4.61 -6.43 11.70
CA ILE A 81 5.88 -6.89 11.14
C ILE A 81 7.07 -6.29 11.88
N ALA A 82 7.05 -4.98 12.17
CA ALA A 82 8.11 -4.32 12.92
C ALA A 82 8.29 -4.95 14.31
N LYS A 83 7.20 -5.17 15.03
CA LYS A 83 7.22 -5.83 16.34
C LYS A 83 7.73 -7.27 16.26
N PHE A 84 7.34 -8.02 15.23
CA PHE A 84 7.84 -9.37 15.02
C PHE A 84 9.34 -9.39 14.72
N LEU A 85 9.84 -8.45 13.92
CA LEU A 85 11.27 -8.33 13.62
C LEU A 85 12.10 -7.95 14.85
N GLU A 86 11.55 -7.13 15.75
CA GLU A 86 12.24 -6.70 16.98
C GLU A 86 12.21 -7.78 18.08
N LYS A 87 11.03 -8.34 18.37
CA LYS A 87 10.81 -9.19 19.55
C LYS A 87 10.66 -10.68 19.24
N GLY A 88 10.59 -11.08 17.97
CA GLY A 88 10.31 -12.45 17.54
C GLY A 88 8.87 -12.91 17.82
N VAL A 89 8.05 -12.11 18.51
CA VAL A 89 6.65 -12.38 18.84
C VAL A 89 5.80 -11.14 18.62
N ILE A 90 4.61 -11.32 18.05
CA ILE A 90 3.66 -10.23 17.80
C ILE A 90 2.87 -9.90 19.08
N ILE A 91 2.45 -10.94 19.82
CA ILE A 91 1.67 -10.80 21.05
C ILE A 91 2.48 -11.44 22.17
N GLU A 92 3.05 -10.62 23.04
CA GLU A 92 3.66 -11.08 24.29
C GLU A 92 2.54 -11.51 25.23
N ARG A 93 2.58 -12.78 25.67
CA ARG A 93 1.74 -13.24 26.77
C ARG A 93 2.58 -13.13 28.03
N SER A 94 2.30 -12.11 28.84
CA SER A 94 2.75 -12.09 30.22
C SER A 94 2.03 -13.24 30.91
N ARG A 95 2.70 -14.39 31.05
CA ARG A 95 2.37 -15.37 32.07
C ARG A 95 3.16 -14.93 33.30
N ASP A 96 2.46 -14.80 34.42
CA ASP A 96 3.03 -14.52 35.75
C ASP A 96 4.34 -15.26 36.00
#